data_AF-A0A1A8A1U7-F1
#
_entry.id   AF-A0A1A8A1U7-F1
#
_cell.length_a   1.000
_cell.length_b   1.000
_cell.length_c   1.000
_cell.angle_alpha   90.00
_cell.angle_beta   90.00
_cell.angle_gamma   90.00
#
_symmetry.space_group_name_H-M   'P 1'
#
loop_
_entity.id
_entity.type
_entity.pdbx_description
1 polymer ?
#
loop_
_entity_poly.entity_id
_entity_poly.type
_entity_poly.pdbx_seq_one_letter_code
_entity_poly.pdbx_strand_id
1 'polypeptide(L)' 'PLPGIVVHGHCPDEVDYKTNAHIKPPYSYATLICMAMQASKKSKITLSCIYKWITDNFCYYRHADPTWQNSIRH' A
#
# COMPACT_ATOMS: atom_id res chain seq x y z
N PRO A 1 43.15 -10.60 -3.95
CA PRO A 1 41.75 -11.05 -4.16
C PRO A 1 40.85 -10.48 -3.06
N LEU A 2 40.13 -9.40 -3.36
CA LEU A 2 39.24 -8.72 -2.42
C LEU A 2 37.91 -9.49 -2.31
N PRO A 3 37.37 -9.74 -1.11
CA PRO A 3 36.06 -10.35 -0.95
C PRO A 3 34.99 -9.38 -1.46
N GLY A 4 34.13 -9.86 -2.36
CA GLY A 4 33.06 -9.09 -2.96
C GLY A 4 32.15 -8.47 -1.91
N ILE A 5 32.05 -7.15 -1.95
CA ILE A 5 30.94 -6.43 -1.32
C ILE A 5 29.68 -6.91 -2.04
N VAL A 6 29.02 -7.90 -1.45
CA VAL A 6 27.61 -8.15 -1.69
C VAL A 6 26.88 -6.91 -1.18
N VAL A 7 26.65 -5.96 -2.09
CA VAL A 7 25.62 -4.94 -1.91
C VAL A 7 24.28 -5.68 -1.92
N HIS A 8 23.96 -6.37 -0.81
CA HIS A 8 22.58 -6.69 -0.51
C HIS A 8 21.88 -5.34 -0.44
N GLY A 9 21.22 -4.99 -1.53
CA GLY A 9 20.22 -3.95 -1.57
C GLY A 9 19.23 -4.29 -0.47
N HIS A 10 19.40 -3.68 0.69
CA HIS A 10 18.36 -3.65 1.68
C HIS A 10 17.35 -2.64 1.12
N CYS A 11 16.50 -3.12 0.22
CA CYS A 11 15.23 -2.48 -0.03
C CYS A 11 14.60 -2.28 1.35
N PRO A 12 14.24 -1.04 1.72
CA PRO A 12 13.95 -0.69 3.09
C PRO A 12 12.90 -1.65 3.64
N ASP A 13 13.33 -2.35 4.69
CA ASP A 13 12.57 -2.92 5.79
C ASP A 13 11.10 -3.19 5.45
N GLU A 14 10.74 -4.47 5.41
CA GLU A 14 9.39 -5.01 5.24
C GLU A 14 8.50 -4.53 6.39
N VAL A 15 8.15 -3.25 6.40
CA VAL A 15 7.15 -2.71 7.31
C VAL A 15 5.85 -3.38 6.90
N ASP A 16 5.39 -4.31 7.74
CA ASP A 16 4.11 -4.97 7.53
C ASP A 16 2.99 -3.97 7.79
N TYR A 17 2.67 -3.19 6.75
CA TYR A 17 1.59 -2.22 6.78
C TYR A 17 0.23 -2.89 6.99
N LYS A 18 0.12 -4.21 6.79
CA LYS A 18 -1.11 -4.98 7.01
C LYS A 18 -1.39 -5.18 8.49
N THR A 19 -0.36 -5.18 9.35
CA THR A 19 -0.53 -5.28 10.80
C THR A 19 -0.39 -3.93 11.52
N ASN A 20 0.40 -3.00 10.98
CA ASN A 20 0.68 -1.73 11.67
C ASN A 20 -0.37 -0.64 11.40
N ALA A 21 -1.28 -0.42 12.36
CA ALA A 21 -2.28 0.64 12.31
C ALA A 21 -1.71 2.05 12.50
N HIS A 22 -0.51 2.17 13.06
CA HIS A 22 0.10 3.46 13.41
C HIS A 22 1.01 4.03 12.31
N ILE A 23 1.31 3.25 11.27
CA ILE A 23 2.25 3.66 10.22
C ILE A 23 1.45 3.92 8.96
N LYS A 24 1.40 5.19 8.56
CA LYS A 24 0.87 5.56 7.25
C LYS A 24 1.87 5.10 6.19
N PRO A 25 1.44 4.34 5.18
CA PRO A 25 2.35 3.92 4.13
C PRO A 25 2.89 5.11 3.33
N PRO A 26 4.14 5.06 2.86
CA PRO A 26 4.75 6.09 2.02
C PRO A 26 4.27 5.98 0.55
N TYR A 27 2.99 5.62 0.35
CA TYR A 27 2.39 5.44 -0.96
C TYR A 27 1.33 6.51 -1.21
N SER A 28 1.39 7.13 -2.38
CA SER A 28 0.35 8.03 -2.86
C SER A 28 -0.93 7.25 -3.17
N TYR A 29 -2.08 7.92 -3.11
CA TYR A 29 -3.37 7.32 -3.45
C TYR A 29 -3.40 6.69 -4.86
N ALA A 30 -2.77 7.32 -5.85
CA ALA A 30 -2.61 6.73 -7.18
C ALA A 30 -1.86 5.40 -7.17
N THR A 31 -0.80 5.29 -6.37
CA THR A 31 -0.03 4.05 -6.20
C THR A 31 -0.89 2.97 -5.54
N LEU A 32 -1.66 3.33 -4.51
CA LEU A 32 -2.60 2.40 -3.85
C LEU A 32 -3.66 1.87 -4.82
N ILE A 33 -4.23 2.74 -5.66
CA ILE A 33 -5.21 2.35 -6.69
C ILE A 33 -4.57 1.40 -7.71
N CYS A 34 -3.35 1.71 -8.17
CA CYS A 34 -2.61 0.88 -9.12
C CYS A 34 -2.32 -0.51 -8.52
N MET A 35 -1.86 -0.58 -7.27
CA MET A 35 -1.64 -1.84 -6.57
C MET A 35 -2.95 -2.63 -6.39
N ALA A 36 -4.06 -1.97 -6.06
CA ALA A 36 -5.38 -2.63 -5.98
C ALA A 36 -5.83 -3.21 -7.32
N MET A 37 -5.55 -2.52 -8.43
CA MET A 37 -5.84 -3.00 -9.79
C MET A 37 -4.99 -4.23 -10.13
N GLN A 38 -3.69 -4.18 -9.84
CA GLN A 38 -2.76 -5.29 -10.05
C GLN A 38 -3.18 -6.52 -9.23
N ALA A 39 -3.52 -6.33 -7.95
CA ALA A 39 -4.00 -7.39 -7.07
C ALA A 39 -5.34 -8.00 -7.55
N SER A 40 -6.24 -7.17 -8.07
CA SER A 40 -7.52 -7.63 -8.61
C SER A 40 -7.40 -8.31 -9.98
N LYS A 41 -6.21 -8.27 -10.62
CA LYS A 41 -5.96 -8.73 -12.01
C LYS A 41 -7.00 -8.19 -13.00
N LYS A 42 -7.52 -6.99 -12.74
CA LYS A 42 -8.58 -6.34 -13.52
C LYS A 42 -8.11 -4.98 -13.95
N SER A 43 -8.29 -4.67 -15.23
CA SER A 43 -7.99 -3.35 -15.80
C SER A 43 -8.93 -2.26 -15.24
N LYS A 44 -10.12 -2.64 -14.77
CA LYS A 44 -11.10 -1.76 -14.13
C LYS A 44 -11.56 -2.37 -12.82
N ILE A 45 -11.45 -1.63 -11.73
CA ILE A 45 -11.94 -2.02 -10.41
C ILE A 45 -12.94 -0.97 -9.90
N THR A 46 -13.90 -1.41 -9.10
CA THR A 46 -14.87 -0.49 -8.50
C THR A 46 -14.23 0.25 -7.32
N LEU A 47 -14.78 1.42 -7.02
CA LEU A 47 -14.37 2.23 -5.87
C LEU A 47 -14.44 1.45 -4.54
N SER A 48 -15.48 0.63 -4.38
CA SER A 48 -15.62 -0.28 -3.24
C SER A 48 -14.50 -1.32 -3.15
N CYS A 49 -13.99 -1.83 -4.28
CA CYS A 49 -12.84 -2.74 -4.29
C CYS A 49 -11.56 -2.03 -3.87
N ILE A 50 -11.35 -0.79 -4.33
CA ILE A 50 -10.20 0.04 -3.92
C ILE A 50 -10.22 0.21 -2.40
N TYR A 51 -11.37 0.61 -1.84
CA TYR A 51 -11.50 0.78 -0.39
C TYR A 51 -11.21 -0.50 0.37
N LYS A 52 -11.78 -1.63 -0.08
CA LYS A 52 -11.60 -2.92 0.58
C LYS A 52 -10.17 -3.43 0.48
N TRP A 53 -9.50 -3.21 -0.66
CA TRP A 53 -8.11 -3.60 -0.83
C TRP A 53 -7.18 -2.76 0.05
N ILE A 54 -7.41 -1.44 0.12
CA ILE A 54 -6.61 -0.55 0.97
C ILE A 54 -6.76 -0.94 2.45
N THR A 55 -7.98 -1.17 2.95
CA THR A 55 -8.19 -1.53 4.37
C THR A 55 -7.71 -2.95 4.72
N ASP A 56 -7.63 -3.84 3.73
CA ASP A 56 -7.08 -5.20 3.88
C ASP A 56 -5.54 -5.23 3.86
N ASN A 57 -4.91 -4.33 3.11
CA ASN A 57 -3.45 -4.25 2.98
C ASN A 57 -2.80 -3.22 3.90
N PHE A 58 -3.57 -2.28 4.43
CA PHE A 58 -3.06 -1.19 5.25
C PHE A 58 -3.97 -1.00 6.47
N CYS A 59 -3.53 -1.52 7.61
CA CYS A 59 -4.27 -1.46 8.87
C CYS A 59 -4.56 -0.01 9.29
N TYR A 60 -3.67 0.92 8.94
CA TYR A 60 -3.86 2.35 9.15
C TYR A 60 -5.22 2.84 8.64
N TYR A 61 -5.61 2.47 7.42
CA TYR A 61 -6.87 2.94 6.81
C TYR A 61 -8.12 2.24 7.37
N ARG A 62 -7.96 1.14 8.10
CA ARG A 62 -9.06 0.44 8.77
C ARG A 62 -9.61 1.25 9.94
N HIS A 63 -8.74 1.98 10.63
CA HIS A 63 -9.06 2.82 11.78
C HIS A 63 -9.01 4.32 11.47
N ALA A 64 -8.48 4.72 10.32
CA ALA A 64 -8.44 6.12 9.89
C ALA A 64 -9.82 6.67 9.55
N ASP A 65 -9.97 7.99 9.73
CA ASP A 65 -11.19 8.73 9.40
C ASP A 65 -11.57 8.61 7.92
N PRO A 66 -12.87 8.60 7.59
CA PRO A 66 -13.37 8.46 6.21
C PRO A 66 -12.90 9.56 5.26
N THR A 67 -12.25 10.62 5.75
CA THR A 67 -11.54 11.65 4.98
C THR A 67 -10.63 11.06 3.91
N TRP A 68 -9.95 9.94 4.16
CA TRP A 68 -9.09 9.30 3.16
C TRP A 68 -9.87 8.81 1.93
N GLN A 69 -11.14 8.42 2.10
CA GLN A 69 -11.99 8.00 0.99
C GLN A 69 -12.32 9.19 0.08
N ASN A 70 -12.47 10.39 0.65
CA ASN A 70 -12.65 11.59 -0.15
C ASN A 70 -11.39 11.88 -0.99
N SER A 71 -10.21 11.70 -0.41
CA SER A 71 -8.94 11.85 -1.15
C SER A 71 -8.71 10.81 -2.25
N ILE A 72 -9.36 9.64 -2.19
CA ILE A 72 -9.32 8.63 -3.27
C ILE A 72 -10.27 9.01 -4.42
N ARG A 73 -11.36 9.75 -4.12
CA ARG A 73 -12.36 10.18 -5.11
C ARG A 73 -11.95 11.44 -5.89
N HIS A 74 -11.15 12.29 -5.26
CA HIS A 74 -10.63 13.54 -5.82
C HIS A 74 -9.45 13.27 -6.75
#